data_AF-A0A848M080-F1
#
_entry.id   AF-A0A848M080-F1
#
_cell.length_a   1.000
_cell.length_b   1.000
_cell.length_c   1.000
_cell.angle_alpha   90.00
_cell.angle_beta   90.00
_cell.angle_gamma   90.00
#
_symmetry.space_group_name_H-M   'P 1'
#
loop_
_entity.id
_entity.type
_entity.pdbx_description
1 polymer ?
#
loop_
_entity_poly.entity_id
_entity_poly.type
_entity_poly.pdbx_seq_one_letter_code
_entity_poly.pdbx_strand_id
1 'polypeptide(L)'
;MVCIAGPKAGEEFSLVEGEYVVGRATDNPICIPDTSVSRKHVMLRQVGSGWAVSDLGSGNGTLVNGDVIGDETPLANGDVITLGDTELRFEDVANSTMMVSTPSSGSRPARPAPGASGSRSAVPSRPPPRPEGGRVRTARSTAATPPSPEAKKKKLRIQLAVAGVVVVLFAGLGALRVSMNRQQAAAAAQAQQIKAQRELLGAMFQEAKNLVRDSKWEEAQAKLEELQAQDPEYPNLADYLAHAEREIPIQRRLAEVQAALAKGELGKAAAALPKPDKTEFQKDHVRVATRALADAADKRTREARAMLDGGQLDPAKAVTDDVLAAFPDHRDAKLINEQAAQAITQRDAPRPVFQGPAPKPWEPAVERYRDGDMSGAVAILNACMAKAPQCKKLLGQMTEFGNLYKRLEDLDAKGLSKLLALDKDITDNRPSKMARNAGTRAATIFYKGATAAKAAGQWSRAMEYARRALQADPGHAGATNIISEMKTKAKDLYLSAYSIKDSAPEDALPKFKDVVSMTPPDDEYHQKAQTWVEKLSR
;
A
#
# COMPACT_ATOMS: atom_id res chain seq x y z
N MET A 1 19.41 -55.09 1.89
CA MET A 1 19.35 -53.81 1.15
C MET A 1 20.21 -52.79 1.88
N VAL A 2 21.01 -51.98 1.20
CA VAL A 2 21.99 -51.06 1.80
C VAL A 2 21.74 -49.64 1.29
N CYS A 3 21.66 -48.65 2.17
CA CYS A 3 21.58 -47.25 1.76
C CYS A 3 22.97 -46.73 1.33
N ILE A 4 23.11 -46.23 0.11
CA ILE A 4 24.40 -45.84 -0.48
C ILE A 4 24.56 -44.32 -0.68
N ALA A 5 23.45 -43.58 -0.74
CA ALA A 5 23.38 -42.13 -0.69
C ALA A 5 22.10 -41.68 0.03
N GLY A 6 22.09 -40.48 0.62
CA GLY A 6 20.97 -39.95 1.41
C GLY A 6 21.20 -39.99 2.93
N PRO A 7 20.21 -39.58 3.76
CA PRO A 7 20.39 -39.35 5.21
C PRO A 7 20.73 -40.59 6.06
N LYS A 8 20.64 -41.79 5.50
CA LYS A 8 20.98 -43.07 6.14
C LYS A 8 22.11 -43.82 5.40
N ALA A 9 22.93 -43.13 4.61
CA ALA A 9 24.00 -43.77 3.85
C ALA A 9 24.97 -44.56 4.75
N GLY A 10 25.18 -45.83 4.42
CA GLY A 10 25.92 -46.81 5.25
C GLY A 10 25.04 -47.67 6.17
N GLU A 11 23.73 -47.44 6.23
CA GLU A 11 22.79 -48.27 6.99
C GLU A 11 22.26 -49.46 6.17
N GLU A 12 22.16 -50.63 6.81
CA GLU A 12 21.73 -51.89 6.20
C GLU A 12 20.35 -52.30 6.73
N PHE A 13 19.46 -52.69 5.82
CA PHE A 13 18.11 -53.18 6.12
C PHE A 13 17.97 -54.64 5.68
N SER A 14 17.75 -55.52 6.66
CA SER A 14 17.49 -56.94 6.45
C SER A 14 16.05 -57.18 5.98
N LEU A 15 15.91 -57.66 4.76
CA LEU A 15 14.65 -58.15 4.20
C LEU A 15 14.64 -59.68 4.37
N VAL A 16 13.54 -60.24 4.90
CA VAL A 16 13.44 -61.69 5.18
C VAL A 16 12.30 -62.32 4.39
N GLU A 17 11.05 -62.00 4.75
CA GLU A 17 9.85 -62.49 4.08
C GLU A 17 8.73 -61.45 4.20
N GLY A 18 7.88 -61.33 3.16
CA GLY A 18 6.70 -60.46 3.16
C GLY A 18 6.86 -59.12 2.44
N GLU A 19 6.24 -58.07 2.99
CA GLU A 19 6.12 -56.73 2.39
C GLU A 19 6.73 -55.63 3.28
N TYR A 20 7.54 -54.75 2.68
CA TYR A 20 8.24 -53.67 3.37
C TYR A 20 7.98 -52.33 2.67
N VAL A 21 7.25 -51.43 3.34
CA VAL A 21 7.11 -50.04 2.87
C VAL A 21 8.37 -49.26 3.21
N VAL A 22 8.90 -48.54 2.21
CA VAL A 22 9.99 -47.57 2.36
C VAL A 22 9.44 -46.16 2.16
N GLY A 23 9.85 -45.22 3.02
CA GLY A 23 9.46 -43.81 2.91
C GLY A 23 9.84 -42.99 4.14
N ARG A 24 9.58 -41.68 4.13
CA ARG A 24 9.94 -40.77 5.24
C ARG A 24 9.06 -40.86 6.49
N ALA A 25 7.86 -41.42 6.39
CA ALA A 25 7.00 -41.51 7.57
C ALA A 25 7.57 -42.50 8.61
N THR A 26 7.54 -42.11 9.88
CA THR A 26 8.16 -42.87 10.98
C THR A 26 7.38 -44.13 11.38
N ASP A 27 6.22 -44.36 10.77
CA ASP A 27 5.42 -45.60 10.86
C ASP A 27 5.80 -46.65 9.80
N ASN A 28 6.74 -46.34 8.89
CA ASN A 28 7.22 -47.30 7.90
C ASN A 28 8.21 -48.31 8.51
N PRO A 29 8.18 -49.59 8.08
CA PRO A 29 9.21 -50.57 8.40
C PRO A 29 10.63 -50.11 8.04
N ILE A 30 10.79 -49.35 6.94
CA ILE A 30 12.05 -48.73 6.55
C ILE A 30 11.85 -47.21 6.42
N CYS A 31 12.10 -46.51 7.53
CA CYS A 31 12.02 -45.06 7.61
C CYS A 31 13.29 -44.39 7.06
N ILE A 32 13.16 -43.65 5.95
CA ILE A 32 14.23 -42.85 5.35
C ILE A 32 13.93 -41.36 5.59
N PRO A 33 14.59 -40.66 6.54
CA PRO A 33 14.22 -39.31 6.98
C PRO A 33 14.66 -38.20 6.00
N ASP A 34 14.37 -38.38 4.71
CA ASP A 34 14.75 -37.51 3.60
C ASP A 34 13.54 -36.71 3.10
N THR A 35 13.67 -35.39 2.99
CA THR A 35 12.58 -34.51 2.53
C THR A 35 12.12 -34.79 1.11
N SER A 36 13.01 -35.27 0.24
CA SER A 36 12.72 -35.69 -1.14
C SER A 36 11.96 -37.02 -1.21
N VAL A 37 12.06 -37.85 -0.18
CA VAL A 37 11.35 -39.12 -0.08
C VAL A 37 9.93 -38.88 0.43
N SER A 38 8.96 -39.53 -0.24
CA SER A 38 7.54 -39.41 0.07
C SER A 38 7.20 -40.14 1.38
N ARG A 39 6.07 -39.78 2.02
CA ARG A 39 5.67 -40.36 3.32
C ARG A 39 5.63 -41.89 3.29
N LYS A 40 5.00 -42.45 2.26
CA LYS A 40 5.17 -43.83 1.77
C LYS A 40 5.53 -43.67 0.30
N HIS A 41 6.57 -44.36 -0.17
CA HIS A 41 7.23 -44.03 -1.43
C HIS A 41 7.36 -45.25 -2.35
N VAL A 42 7.91 -46.36 -1.83
CA VAL A 42 7.86 -47.68 -2.50
C VAL A 42 7.38 -48.77 -1.56
N MET A 43 6.82 -49.82 -2.15
CA MET A 43 6.69 -51.14 -1.55
C MET A 43 7.77 -52.07 -2.10
N LEU A 44 8.45 -52.80 -1.22
CA LEU A 44 9.24 -53.97 -1.58
C LEU A 44 8.45 -55.22 -1.21
N ARG A 45 8.22 -56.11 -2.17
CA ARG A 45 7.47 -57.37 -1.99
C ARG A 45 8.33 -58.55 -2.43
N GLN A 46 8.30 -59.63 -1.67
CA GLN A 46 8.83 -60.92 -2.12
C GLN A 46 7.87 -61.59 -3.11
N VAL A 47 8.35 -61.96 -4.28
CA VAL A 47 7.57 -62.60 -5.36
C VAL A 47 8.26 -63.91 -5.74
N GLY A 48 7.72 -65.03 -5.26
CA GLY A 48 8.35 -66.34 -5.38
C GLY A 48 9.70 -66.38 -4.64
N SER A 49 10.77 -66.74 -5.36
CA SER A 49 12.14 -66.76 -4.83
C SER A 49 12.93 -65.45 -5.05
N GLY A 50 12.27 -64.38 -5.52
CA GLY A 50 12.88 -63.08 -5.79
C GLY A 50 12.15 -61.93 -5.10
N TRP A 51 12.60 -60.70 -5.38
CA TRP A 51 12.00 -59.48 -4.87
C TRP A 51 11.55 -58.57 -6.01
N ALA A 52 10.51 -57.76 -5.76
CA ALA A 52 10.05 -56.72 -6.66
C ALA A 52 9.82 -55.40 -5.90
N VAL A 53 9.90 -54.29 -6.63
CA VAL A 53 9.63 -52.94 -6.14
C VAL A 53 8.42 -52.35 -6.89
N SER A 54 7.54 -51.65 -6.17
CA SER A 54 6.43 -50.88 -6.73
C SER A 54 6.44 -49.47 -6.15
N ASP A 55 6.25 -48.46 -7.00
CA ASP A 55 6.00 -47.09 -6.55
C ASP A 55 4.60 -46.97 -5.91
N LEU A 56 4.45 -46.17 -4.85
CA LEU A 56 3.21 -46.00 -4.09
C LEU A 56 2.49 -44.67 -4.39
N GLY A 57 2.68 -44.10 -5.58
CA GLY A 57 2.18 -42.77 -5.95
C GLY A 57 3.09 -41.68 -5.39
N SER A 58 4.39 -41.85 -5.57
CA SER A 58 5.41 -40.96 -5.01
C SER A 58 5.50 -39.63 -5.75
N GLY A 59 5.90 -38.57 -5.03
CA GLY A 59 5.93 -37.21 -5.59
C GLY A 59 7.09 -36.93 -6.56
N ASN A 60 8.11 -37.79 -6.59
CA ASN A 60 9.32 -37.65 -7.42
C ASN A 60 9.51 -38.82 -8.40
N GLY A 61 8.65 -39.84 -8.34
CA GLY A 61 8.86 -41.13 -8.99
C GLY A 61 9.94 -41.99 -8.31
N THR A 62 9.95 -43.26 -8.67
CA THR A 62 10.98 -44.23 -8.31
C THR A 62 11.79 -44.59 -9.56
N LEU A 63 13.11 -44.68 -9.43
CA LEU A 63 13.98 -45.17 -10.50
C LEU A 63 14.71 -46.45 -10.07
N VAL A 64 14.91 -47.38 -11.00
CA VAL A 64 15.75 -48.57 -10.84
C VAL A 64 16.86 -48.53 -11.89
N ASN A 65 18.11 -48.54 -11.45
CA ASN A 65 19.33 -48.39 -12.25
C ASN A 65 19.39 -47.13 -13.15
N GLY A 66 18.50 -46.16 -12.93
CA GLY A 66 18.38 -44.91 -13.69
C GLY A 66 17.10 -44.80 -14.54
N ASP A 67 16.36 -45.89 -14.73
CA ASP A 67 15.09 -45.92 -15.47
C ASP A 67 13.89 -45.78 -14.53
N VAL A 68 12.89 -44.99 -14.91
CA VAL A 68 11.67 -44.75 -14.11
C VAL A 68 10.74 -45.96 -14.19
N ILE A 69 10.29 -46.48 -13.05
CA ILE A 69 9.33 -47.59 -13.01
C ILE A 69 7.88 -47.10 -12.97
N GLY A 70 7.01 -47.71 -13.77
CA GLY A 70 5.56 -47.45 -13.77
C GLY A 70 4.72 -48.54 -13.11
N ASP A 71 5.22 -49.78 -13.10
CA ASP A 71 4.55 -50.99 -12.60
C ASP A 71 5.50 -51.80 -11.68
N GLU A 72 4.99 -52.87 -11.05
CA GLU A 72 5.76 -53.77 -10.18
C GLU A 72 6.96 -54.39 -10.93
N THR A 73 8.18 -53.97 -10.55
CA THR A 73 9.42 -54.25 -11.28
C THR A 73 10.30 -55.21 -10.47
N PRO A 74 10.77 -56.34 -11.04
CA PRO A 74 11.63 -57.29 -10.34
C PRO A 74 13.04 -56.71 -10.10
N LEU A 75 13.64 -57.06 -8.96
CA LEU A 75 14.99 -56.63 -8.55
C LEU A 75 16.02 -57.74 -8.69
N ALA A 76 17.19 -57.40 -9.25
CA ALA A 76 18.37 -58.24 -9.31
C ALA A 76 19.43 -57.82 -8.27
N ASN A 77 20.28 -58.76 -7.88
CA ASN A 77 21.36 -58.53 -6.91
C ASN A 77 22.35 -57.46 -7.41
N GLY A 78 22.44 -56.34 -6.70
CA GLY A 78 23.29 -55.19 -7.05
C GLY A 78 22.55 -53.98 -7.61
N ASP A 79 21.24 -54.09 -7.93
CA ASP A 79 20.44 -52.99 -8.48
C ASP A 79 20.35 -51.79 -7.53
N VAL A 80 20.34 -50.58 -8.08
CA VAL A 80 20.21 -49.33 -7.33
C VAL A 80 18.81 -48.74 -7.54
N ILE A 81 18.09 -48.55 -6.44
CA ILE A 81 16.76 -47.94 -6.39
C ILE A 81 16.93 -46.50 -5.89
N THR A 82 16.60 -45.51 -6.72
CA THR A 82 16.70 -44.08 -6.40
C THR A 82 15.35 -43.53 -5.99
N LEU A 83 15.29 -42.99 -4.77
CA LEU A 83 14.11 -42.44 -4.12
C LEU A 83 14.37 -40.95 -3.83
N GLY A 84 14.06 -40.07 -4.79
CA GLY A 84 14.45 -38.65 -4.69
C GLY A 84 15.97 -38.47 -4.64
N ASP A 85 16.48 -37.91 -3.54
CA ASP A 85 17.91 -37.69 -3.27
C ASP A 85 18.58 -38.87 -2.53
N THR A 86 17.84 -39.94 -2.19
CA THR A 86 18.34 -41.17 -1.55
C THR A 86 18.56 -42.28 -2.58
N GLU A 87 19.65 -43.04 -2.45
CA GLU A 87 19.92 -44.25 -3.24
C GLU A 87 20.03 -45.48 -2.33
N LEU A 88 19.32 -46.56 -2.68
CA LEU A 88 19.29 -47.83 -1.97
C LEU A 88 19.76 -48.95 -2.91
N ARG A 89 20.81 -49.69 -2.56
CA ARG A 89 21.24 -50.88 -3.30
C ARG A 89 20.57 -52.14 -2.78
N PHE A 90 19.95 -52.90 -3.68
CA PHE A 90 19.44 -54.23 -3.38
C PHE A 90 20.61 -55.23 -3.36
N GLU A 91 20.65 -56.08 -2.32
CA GLU A 91 21.70 -57.09 -2.13
C GLU A 91 21.08 -58.39 -1.63
N ASP A 92 21.29 -59.47 -2.37
CA ASP A 92 20.75 -60.80 -2.13
C ASP A 92 21.86 -61.77 -1.73
N VAL A 93 21.98 -61.98 -0.42
CA VAL A 93 22.94 -62.90 0.19
C VAL A 93 22.53 -64.37 0.09
N ALA A 94 21.28 -64.69 -0.29
CA ALA A 94 20.79 -66.06 -0.43
C ALA A 94 21.14 -66.66 -1.80
N ASN A 95 20.95 -65.90 -2.89
CA ASN A 95 21.25 -66.36 -4.25
C ASN A 95 22.73 -66.24 -4.66
N SER A 96 23.57 -65.60 -3.83
CA SER A 96 24.99 -65.30 -4.11
C SER A 96 25.94 -66.50 -4.30
N THR A 97 25.46 -67.75 -4.29
CA THR A 97 26.29 -68.96 -4.48
C THR A 97 26.32 -69.49 -5.92
N MET A 98 25.40 -69.05 -6.80
CA MET A 98 25.23 -69.62 -8.16
C MET A 98 25.51 -68.62 -9.29
N MET A 99 26.76 -68.15 -9.39
CA MET A 99 27.56 -67.96 -10.63
C MET A 99 28.73 -66.99 -10.39
N VAL A 100 29.97 -67.42 -10.68
CA VAL A 100 31.15 -66.54 -10.70
C VAL A 100 32.00 -66.84 -11.94
N SER A 101 32.18 -65.83 -12.79
CA SER A 101 33.37 -65.61 -13.63
C SER A 101 33.35 -64.19 -14.21
N THR A 102 33.94 -63.24 -13.48
CA THR A 102 34.33 -61.89 -13.97
C THR A 102 35.83 -61.94 -14.40
N PRO A 103 36.63 -60.87 -14.70
CA PRO A 103 36.68 -59.47 -14.21
C PRO A 103 36.49 -58.42 -15.35
N SER A 104 36.64 -57.10 -15.20
CA SER A 104 37.20 -56.18 -14.17
C SER A 104 36.38 -54.88 -14.20
N SER A 105 35.85 -54.33 -13.10
CA SER A 105 36.49 -53.76 -11.89
C SER A 105 37.25 -52.44 -12.11
N GLY A 106 36.98 -51.45 -11.24
CA GLY A 106 37.49 -50.06 -11.29
C GLY A 106 36.81 -49.13 -10.26
N SER A 107 37.10 -49.30 -8.97
CA SER A 107 36.35 -48.72 -7.84
C SER A 107 36.90 -47.41 -7.23
N ARG A 108 36.02 -46.71 -6.48
CA ARG A 108 36.26 -45.68 -5.43
C ARG A 108 37.34 -46.15 -4.39
N PRO A 109 37.96 -45.29 -3.51
CA PRO A 109 37.32 -44.13 -2.83
C PRO A 109 38.19 -42.91 -2.39
N ALA A 110 37.49 -41.89 -1.85
CA ALA A 110 37.84 -41.03 -0.69
C ALA A 110 39.06 -40.04 -0.68
N ARG A 111 38.98 -39.11 0.29
CA ARG A 111 39.78 -37.87 0.48
C ARG A 111 40.32 -37.81 1.92
N PRO A 112 41.48 -37.16 2.15
CA PRO A 112 41.76 -36.48 3.42
C PRO A 112 42.01 -34.96 3.26
N ALA A 113 42.12 -34.26 4.40
CA ALA A 113 42.34 -32.81 4.51
C ALA A 113 43.86 -32.46 4.60
N PRO A 114 44.28 -31.17 4.65
CA PRO A 114 45.64 -30.77 4.25
C PRO A 114 46.70 -30.81 5.37
N GLY A 115 47.97 -30.99 4.98
CA GLY A 115 49.16 -30.87 5.83
C GLY A 115 50.44 -30.86 4.97
N ALA A 116 51.41 -30.00 5.28
CA ALA A 116 52.50 -29.67 4.37
C ALA A 116 53.80 -30.51 4.55
N SER A 117 54.60 -30.56 3.47
CA SER A 117 56.07 -30.80 3.46
C SER A 117 56.60 -32.20 3.82
N GLY A 118 57.58 -32.71 3.05
CA GLY A 118 58.33 -33.93 3.38
C GLY A 118 58.98 -34.62 2.17
N SER A 119 60.27 -34.97 2.27
CA SER A 119 61.12 -35.39 1.14
C SER A 119 61.54 -36.88 1.14
N ARG A 120 61.79 -37.44 -0.07
CA ARG A 120 62.76 -38.51 -0.44
C ARG A 120 62.51 -40.01 -0.09
N SER A 121 62.45 -40.82 -1.16
CA SER A 121 63.25 -42.05 -1.45
C SER A 121 62.97 -43.46 -0.82
N ALA A 122 62.60 -44.42 -1.71
CA ALA A 122 63.22 -45.74 -1.99
C ALA A 122 62.96 -47.07 -1.17
N VAL A 123 62.63 -48.16 -1.93
CA VAL A 123 63.13 -49.59 -1.83
C VAL A 123 62.62 -50.48 -0.64
N PRO A 124 62.57 -51.86 -0.68
CA PRO A 124 63.03 -52.89 -1.65
C PRO A 124 61.92 -53.68 -2.41
N SER A 125 61.65 -55.02 -2.42
CA SER A 125 61.85 -56.19 -1.52
C SER A 125 62.12 -57.57 -2.25
N ARG A 126 61.75 -58.72 -1.64
CA ARG A 126 62.06 -60.18 -1.94
C ARG A 126 60.95 -61.08 -1.27
N PRO A 127 61.00 -62.45 -1.04
CA PRO A 127 61.91 -63.56 -1.42
C PRO A 127 61.26 -64.91 -1.98
N PRO A 128 61.43 -66.14 -1.41
CA PRO A 128 62.24 -67.31 -1.92
C PRO A 128 61.43 -68.64 -2.16
N PRO A 129 61.95 -69.93 -2.22
CA PRO A 129 63.30 -70.51 -2.03
C PRO A 129 63.81 -71.59 -3.07
N ARG A 130 64.49 -72.68 -2.60
CA ARG A 130 65.59 -73.52 -3.20
C ARG A 130 65.27 -75.06 -3.14
N PRO A 131 66.14 -76.09 -3.42
CA PRO A 131 67.61 -76.17 -3.69
C PRO A 131 68.02 -77.03 -4.95
N GLU A 132 68.89 -78.07 -4.91
CA GLU A 132 70.33 -78.08 -5.33
C GLU A 132 70.77 -79.37 -6.11
N GLY A 133 71.93 -79.35 -6.84
CA GLY A 133 72.90 -80.49 -6.89
C GLY A 133 73.28 -81.21 -8.24
N GLY A 134 74.60 -81.37 -8.55
CA GLY A 134 75.12 -82.51 -9.37
C GLY A 134 76.22 -82.28 -10.47
N ARG A 135 77.50 -82.63 -10.16
CA ARG A 135 78.75 -82.93 -10.98
C ARG A 135 78.71 -82.93 -12.55
N VAL A 136 79.66 -82.43 -13.38
CA VAL A 136 81.17 -82.38 -13.49
C VAL A 136 81.83 -83.45 -14.44
N ARG A 137 82.47 -83.03 -15.58
CA ARG A 137 83.68 -83.56 -16.32
C ARG A 137 83.67 -83.23 -17.85
N THR A 138 84.55 -82.42 -18.49
CA THR A 138 85.99 -82.51 -18.92
C THR A 138 86.31 -83.04 -20.36
N ALA A 139 86.92 -82.19 -21.21
CA ALA A 139 87.72 -82.46 -22.45
C ALA A 139 87.03 -83.20 -23.64
N ARG A 140 87.43 -83.07 -24.93
CA ARG A 140 88.71 -82.72 -25.59
C ARG A 140 88.49 -82.13 -27.01
N SER A 141 89.52 -81.51 -27.60
CA SER A 141 89.56 -80.99 -28.99
C SER A 141 89.52 -82.05 -30.10
N THR A 142 88.87 -81.73 -31.23
CA THR A 142 89.31 -82.07 -32.60
C THR A 142 89.06 -80.87 -33.53
N ALA A 143 89.79 -80.78 -34.65
CA ALA A 143 89.71 -79.66 -35.60
C ALA A 143 89.00 -80.07 -36.91
N ALA A 144 88.38 -79.10 -37.58
CA ALA A 144 87.77 -79.26 -38.91
C ALA A 144 88.11 -78.05 -39.82
N THR A 145 88.22 -78.30 -41.13
CA THR A 145 88.84 -77.41 -42.12
C THR A 145 87.93 -76.27 -42.63
N PRO A 146 88.52 -75.18 -43.18
CA PRO A 146 87.76 -73.99 -43.56
C PRO A 146 87.02 -74.14 -44.90
N PRO A 147 85.76 -73.66 -45.02
CA PRO A 147 85.04 -73.62 -46.30
C PRO A 147 85.57 -72.52 -47.24
N SER A 148 85.57 -72.83 -48.54
CA SER A 148 86.21 -72.05 -49.61
C SER A 148 85.62 -70.63 -49.81
N PRO A 149 86.39 -69.68 -50.39
CA PRO A 149 86.00 -68.27 -50.44
C PRO A 149 84.78 -67.96 -51.33
N GLU A 150 84.44 -68.80 -52.30
CA GLU A 150 83.39 -68.50 -53.28
C GLU A 150 81.97 -68.64 -52.69
N ALA A 151 81.76 -69.61 -51.80
CA ALA A 151 80.49 -69.80 -51.10
C ALA A 151 80.10 -68.55 -50.27
N LYS A 152 81.10 -67.83 -49.73
CA LYS A 152 80.90 -66.65 -48.88
C LYS A 152 80.27 -65.48 -49.64
N LYS A 153 80.69 -65.21 -50.89
CA LYS A 153 80.15 -64.08 -51.69
C LYS A 153 78.67 -64.28 -52.06
N LYS A 154 78.25 -65.51 -52.41
CA LYS A 154 76.84 -65.81 -52.72
C LYS A 154 75.97 -65.76 -51.46
N LYS A 155 76.45 -66.30 -50.34
CA LYS A 155 75.75 -66.26 -49.04
C LYS A 155 75.61 -64.83 -48.51
N LEU A 156 76.66 -64.00 -48.59
CA LEU A 156 76.63 -62.60 -48.19
C LEU A 156 75.68 -61.74 -49.05
N ARG A 157 75.65 -61.95 -50.38
CA ARG A 157 74.69 -61.24 -51.26
C ARG A 157 73.24 -61.61 -50.93
N ILE A 158 72.96 -62.88 -50.66
CA ILE A 158 71.62 -63.33 -50.21
C ILE A 158 71.28 -62.74 -48.84
N GLN A 159 72.22 -62.74 -47.89
CA GLN A 159 72.03 -62.13 -46.56
C GLN A 159 71.77 -60.62 -46.64
N LEU A 160 72.46 -59.89 -47.53
CA LEU A 160 72.22 -58.46 -47.76
C LEU A 160 70.87 -58.18 -48.44
N ALA A 161 70.46 -59.02 -49.42
CA ALA A 161 69.15 -58.90 -50.04
C ALA A 161 68.01 -59.20 -49.05
N VAL A 162 68.15 -60.27 -48.26
CA VAL A 162 67.21 -60.60 -47.16
C VAL A 162 67.19 -59.51 -46.10
N ALA A 163 68.34 -58.97 -45.68
CA ALA A 163 68.39 -57.86 -44.74
C ALA A 163 67.71 -56.59 -45.28
N GLY A 164 67.89 -56.26 -46.57
CA GLY A 164 67.20 -55.14 -47.22
C GLY A 164 65.68 -55.33 -47.25
N VAL A 165 65.20 -56.51 -47.66
CA VAL A 165 63.77 -56.86 -47.63
C VAL A 165 63.21 -56.82 -46.20
N VAL A 166 63.95 -57.34 -45.21
CA VAL A 166 63.57 -57.31 -43.80
C VAL A 166 63.51 -55.88 -43.26
N VAL A 167 64.45 -54.99 -43.62
CA VAL A 167 64.40 -53.56 -43.26
C VAL A 167 63.20 -52.86 -43.90
N VAL A 168 62.89 -53.13 -45.16
CA VAL A 168 61.69 -52.57 -45.82
C VAL A 168 60.40 -53.09 -45.19
N LEU A 169 60.34 -54.39 -44.83
CA LEU A 169 59.20 -54.97 -44.09
C LEU A 169 59.05 -54.35 -42.70
N PHE A 170 60.14 -54.17 -41.94
CA PHE A 170 60.08 -53.49 -40.64
C PHE A 170 59.71 -52.00 -40.76
N ALA A 171 60.16 -51.31 -41.82
CA ALA A 171 59.75 -49.94 -42.10
C ALA A 171 58.25 -49.84 -42.46
N GLY A 172 57.75 -50.78 -43.27
CA GLY A 172 56.32 -50.89 -43.60
C GLY A 172 55.45 -51.22 -42.39
N LEU A 173 55.85 -52.21 -41.58
CA LEU A 173 55.20 -52.56 -40.32
C LEU A 173 55.26 -51.40 -39.30
N GLY A 174 56.38 -50.66 -39.26
CA GLY A 174 56.53 -49.46 -38.43
C GLY A 174 55.59 -48.33 -38.87
N ALA A 175 55.50 -48.06 -40.18
CA ALA A 175 54.57 -47.08 -40.73
C ALA A 175 53.10 -47.46 -40.46
N LEU A 176 52.76 -48.74 -40.63
CA LEU A 176 51.43 -49.29 -40.33
C LEU A 176 51.10 -49.19 -38.83
N ARG A 177 52.08 -49.48 -37.94
CA ARG A 177 51.93 -49.32 -36.50
C ARG A 177 51.72 -47.84 -36.12
N VAL A 178 52.42 -46.92 -36.78
CA VAL A 178 52.25 -45.47 -36.57
C VAL A 178 50.88 -44.99 -37.08
N SER A 179 50.38 -45.48 -38.22
CA SER A 179 49.03 -45.11 -38.70
C SER A 179 47.94 -45.67 -37.80
N MET A 180 48.06 -46.91 -37.33
CA MET A 180 47.12 -47.51 -36.36
C MET A 180 47.13 -46.76 -35.03
N ASN A 181 48.32 -46.43 -34.48
CA ASN A 181 48.42 -45.62 -33.27
C ASN A 181 47.79 -44.21 -33.45
N ARG A 182 47.93 -43.58 -34.62
CA ARG A 182 47.28 -42.29 -34.93
C ARG A 182 45.76 -42.42 -35.01
N GLN A 183 45.23 -43.49 -35.62
CA GLN A 183 43.79 -43.77 -35.66
C GLN A 183 43.23 -44.04 -34.25
N GLN A 184 43.93 -44.81 -33.43
CA GLN A 184 43.56 -45.06 -32.04
C GLN A 184 43.60 -43.78 -31.19
N ALA A 185 44.61 -42.92 -31.36
CA ALA A 185 44.68 -41.63 -30.68
C ALA A 185 43.56 -40.67 -31.12
N ALA A 186 43.22 -40.64 -32.42
CA ALA A 186 42.11 -39.83 -32.93
C ALA A 186 40.74 -40.33 -32.40
N ALA A 187 40.51 -41.65 -32.40
CA ALA A 187 39.30 -42.25 -31.85
C ALA A 187 39.19 -42.03 -30.33
N ALA A 188 40.29 -42.11 -29.59
CA ALA A 188 40.33 -41.80 -28.16
C ALA A 188 40.04 -40.31 -27.89
N ALA A 189 40.58 -39.39 -28.70
CA ALA A 189 40.28 -37.97 -28.60
C ALA A 189 38.80 -37.67 -28.91
N GLN A 190 38.22 -38.29 -29.94
CA GLN A 190 36.80 -38.18 -30.27
C GLN A 190 35.92 -38.74 -29.13
N ALA A 191 36.24 -39.91 -28.58
CA ALA A 191 35.52 -40.49 -27.44
C ALA A 191 35.61 -39.60 -26.18
N GLN A 192 36.78 -39.00 -25.93
CA GLN A 192 36.96 -38.03 -24.84
C GLN A 192 36.15 -36.75 -25.06
N GLN A 193 36.05 -36.27 -26.31
CA GLN A 193 35.25 -35.09 -26.66
C GLN A 193 33.75 -35.37 -26.52
N ILE A 194 33.26 -36.53 -26.99
CA ILE A 194 31.87 -36.97 -26.79
C ILE A 194 31.55 -37.12 -25.30
N LYS A 195 32.47 -37.68 -24.51
CA LYS A 195 32.31 -37.76 -23.04
C LYS A 195 32.21 -36.38 -22.41
N ALA A 196 33.11 -35.46 -22.74
CA ALA A 196 33.10 -34.09 -22.22
C ALA A 196 31.82 -33.33 -22.61
N GLN A 197 31.32 -33.52 -23.84
CA GLN A 197 30.05 -32.97 -24.29
C GLN A 197 28.87 -33.55 -23.48
N ARG A 198 28.82 -34.87 -23.25
CA ARG A 198 27.78 -35.50 -22.42
C ARG A 198 27.83 -35.03 -20.95
N GLU A 199 29.03 -34.81 -20.40
CA GLU A 199 29.21 -34.25 -19.06
C GLU A 199 28.74 -32.78 -18.97
N LEU A 200 28.97 -31.98 -20.02
CA LEU A 200 28.48 -30.60 -20.12
C LEU A 200 26.95 -30.53 -20.24
N LEU A 201 26.35 -31.30 -21.14
CA LEU A 201 24.89 -31.35 -21.34
C LEU A 201 24.18 -31.84 -20.06
N GLY A 202 24.76 -32.84 -19.37
CA GLY A 202 24.28 -33.31 -18.07
C GLY A 202 24.36 -32.24 -16.97
N ALA A 203 25.42 -31.43 -16.94
CA ALA A 203 25.54 -30.31 -16.01
C ALA A 203 24.50 -29.21 -16.29
N MET A 204 24.27 -28.86 -17.55
CA MET A 204 23.22 -27.91 -17.96
C MET A 204 21.82 -28.39 -17.58
N PHE A 205 21.51 -29.67 -17.83
CA PHE A 205 20.21 -30.24 -17.44
C PHE A 205 20.03 -30.25 -15.92
N GLN A 206 21.07 -30.52 -15.15
CA GLN A 206 20.98 -30.46 -13.69
C GLN A 206 20.90 -29.01 -13.16
N GLU A 207 21.49 -28.03 -13.84
CA GLU A 207 21.27 -26.60 -13.58
C GLU A 207 19.79 -26.24 -13.80
N ALA A 208 19.20 -26.64 -14.94
CA ALA A 208 17.78 -26.46 -15.21
C ALA A 208 16.88 -27.13 -14.16
N LYS A 209 17.17 -28.37 -13.75
CA LYS A 209 16.44 -29.06 -12.67
C LYS A 209 16.52 -28.33 -11.34
N ASN A 210 17.66 -27.71 -11.00
CA ASN A 210 17.80 -26.90 -9.80
C ASN A 210 16.90 -25.64 -9.90
N LEU A 211 16.88 -24.96 -11.05
CA LEU A 211 16.03 -23.80 -11.30
C LEU A 211 14.53 -24.15 -11.23
N VAL A 212 14.15 -25.32 -11.76
CA VAL A 212 12.79 -25.88 -11.63
C VAL A 212 12.40 -26.09 -10.16
N ARG A 213 13.23 -26.78 -9.38
CA ARG A 213 13.01 -27.00 -7.93
C ARG A 213 12.88 -25.67 -7.18
N ASP A 214 13.72 -24.70 -7.54
CA ASP A 214 13.74 -23.36 -6.93
C ASP A 214 12.65 -22.43 -7.51
N SER A 215 11.72 -22.97 -8.31
CA SER A 215 10.56 -22.28 -8.91
C SER A 215 10.92 -21.09 -9.82
N LYS A 216 12.07 -21.15 -10.50
CA LYS A 216 12.57 -20.14 -11.44
C LYS A 216 12.32 -20.59 -12.89
N TRP A 217 11.05 -20.75 -13.27
CA TRP A 217 10.70 -21.43 -14.53
C TRP A 217 11.21 -20.69 -15.77
N GLU A 218 11.28 -19.35 -15.79
CA GLU A 218 11.84 -18.61 -16.95
C GLU A 218 13.34 -18.86 -17.15
N GLU A 219 14.11 -18.87 -16.05
CA GLU A 219 15.54 -19.21 -16.07
C GLU A 219 15.73 -20.69 -16.48
N ALA A 220 14.85 -21.58 -16.01
CA ALA A 220 14.85 -22.98 -16.40
C ALA A 220 14.52 -23.18 -17.89
N GLN A 221 13.49 -22.50 -18.43
CA GLN A 221 13.13 -22.58 -19.85
C GLN A 221 14.31 -22.18 -20.72
N ALA A 222 14.96 -21.04 -20.44
CA ALA A 222 16.13 -20.59 -21.19
C ALA A 222 17.27 -21.63 -21.19
N LYS A 223 17.50 -22.31 -20.05
CA LYS A 223 18.50 -23.39 -19.93
C LYS A 223 18.10 -24.68 -20.65
N LEU A 224 16.81 -25.00 -20.69
CA LEU A 224 16.28 -26.15 -21.43
C LEU A 224 16.30 -25.90 -22.94
N GLU A 225 16.04 -24.68 -23.39
CA GLU A 225 16.18 -24.26 -24.79
C GLU A 225 17.67 -24.24 -25.23
N GLU A 226 18.58 -23.77 -24.37
CA GLU A 226 20.04 -23.84 -24.60
C GLU A 226 20.54 -25.30 -24.74
N LEU A 227 19.91 -26.22 -24.01
CA LEU A 227 20.15 -27.67 -24.10
C LEU A 227 19.52 -28.26 -25.38
N GLN A 228 18.28 -27.90 -25.71
CA GLN A 228 17.56 -28.35 -26.92
C GLN A 228 18.27 -27.94 -28.21
N ALA A 229 18.91 -26.76 -28.22
CA ALA A 229 19.71 -26.28 -29.33
C ALA A 229 21.02 -27.07 -29.55
N GLN A 230 21.46 -27.85 -28.56
CA GLN A 230 22.66 -28.71 -28.64
C GLN A 230 22.33 -30.19 -28.82
N ASP A 231 21.25 -30.67 -28.19
CA ASP A 231 20.77 -32.05 -28.27
C ASP A 231 19.22 -32.08 -28.18
N PRO A 232 18.51 -32.09 -29.33
CA PRO A 232 17.05 -32.12 -29.35
C PRO A 232 16.43 -33.43 -28.82
N GLU A 233 17.19 -34.53 -28.77
CA GLU A 233 16.74 -35.85 -28.31
C GLU A 233 17.17 -36.16 -26.87
N TYR A 234 17.67 -35.15 -26.14
CA TYR A 234 18.13 -35.31 -24.77
C TYR A 234 17.01 -35.85 -23.82
N PRO A 235 17.27 -36.89 -23.01
CA PRO A 235 16.24 -37.56 -22.22
C PRO A 235 15.40 -36.62 -21.33
N ASN A 236 14.08 -36.80 -21.36
CA ASN A 236 13.06 -36.07 -20.59
C ASN A 236 12.99 -34.54 -20.84
N LEU A 237 13.78 -34.00 -21.78
CA LEU A 237 13.84 -32.56 -22.05
C LEU A 237 12.48 -31.97 -22.49
N ALA A 238 11.76 -32.69 -23.36
CA ALA A 238 10.45 -32.27 -23.85
C ALA A 238 9.42 -32.10 -22.72
N ASP A 239 9.41 -33.01 -21.73
CA ASP A 239 8.48 -32.94 -20.60
C ASP A 239 8.78 -31.75 -19.69
N TYR A 240 10.07 -31.45 -19.45
CA TYR A 240 10.49 -30.28 -18.68
C TYR A 240 10.15 -28.96 -19.38
N LEU A 241 10.35 -28.86 -20.70
CA LEU A 241 9.93 -27.70 -21.50
C LEU A 241 8.41 -27.52 -21.45
N ALA A 242 7.65 -28.58 -21.75
CA ALA A 242 6.19 -28.56 -21.69
C ALA A 242 5.65 -28.30 -20.27
N HIS A 243 6.43 -28.52 -19.20
CA HIS A 243 6.09 -28.10 -17.84
C HIS A 243 6.35 -26.60 -17.64
N ALA A 244 7.52 -26.10 -18.04
CA ALA A 244 7.87 -24.68 -17.94
C ALA A 244 6.89 -23.77 -18.70
N GLU A 245 6.48 -24.15 -19.91
CA GLU A 245 5.46 -23.43 -20.70
C GLU A 245 4.13 -23.25 -19.97
N ARG A 246 3.75 -24.19 -19.09
CA ARG A 246 2.51 -24.14 -18.29
C ARG A 246 2.65 -23.30 -17.03
N GLU A 247 3.77 -23.41 -16.31
CA GLU A 247 4.00 -22.69 -15.04
C GLU A 247 4.32 -21.20 -15.28
N ILE A 248 5.22 -20.92 -16.24
CA ILE A 248 5.07 -19.86 -17.25
C ILE A 248 4.10 -18.70 -16.93
N PRO A 249 2.95 -18.62 -17.64
CA PRO A 249 1.94 -17.57 -17.43
C PRO A 249 1.37 -17.48 -16.00
N ILE A 250 1.39 -18.57 -15.23
CA ILE A 250 0.86 -18.59 -13.85
C ILE A 250 1.78 -17.79 -12.94
N GLN A 251 3.10 -17.97 -13.04
CA GLN A 251 4.06 -17.19 -12.28
C GLN A 251 4.02 -15.70 -12.63
N ARG A 252 3.93 -15.35 -13.93
CA ARG A 252 3.78 -13.96 -14.37
C ARG A 252 2.56 -13.29 -13.73
N ARG A 253 1.41 -13.97 -13.73
CA ARG A 253 0.19 -13.50 -13.05
C ARG A 253 0.34 -13.39 -11.54
N LEU A 254 1.01 -14.35 -10.88
CA LEU A 254 1.25 -14.27 -9.44
C LEU A 254 2.19 -13.10 -9.08
N ALA A 255 3.16 -12.76 -9.94
CA ALA A 255 3.97 -11.54 -9.81
C ALA A 255 3.15 -10.26 -10.03
N GLU A 256 2.23 -10.24 -11.01
CA GLU A 256 1.27 -9.14 -11.20
C GLU A 256 0.38 -8.93 -9.96
N VAL A 257 -0.14 -10.01 -9.36
CA VAL A 257 -0.90 -9.98 -8.10
C VAL A 257 -0.06 -9.35 -6.98
N GLN A 258 1.18 -9.82 -6.78
CA GLN A 258 2.08 -9.27 -5.76
C GLN A 258 2.40 -7.78 -6.00
N ALA A 259 2.64 -7.38 -7.24
CA ALA A 259 2.93 -6.00 -7.61
C ALA A 259 1.72 -5.06 -7.45
N ALA A 260 0.49 -5.56 -7.65
CA ALA A 260 -0.74 -4.83 -7.39
C ALA A 260 -1.02 -4.71 -5.88
N LEU A 261 -0.82 -5.78 -5.11
CA LEU A 261 -0.92 -5.77 -3.64
C LEU A 261 0.09 -4.80 -3.00
N ALA A 262 1.33 -4.74 -3.50
CA ALA A 262 2.35 -3.80 -3.04
C ALA A 262 1.98 -2.32 -3.27
N LYS A 263 1.11 -2.04 -4.25
CA LYS A 263 0.54 -0.70 -4.52
C LYS A 263 -0.79 -0.45 -3.81
N GLY A 264 -1.36 -1.47 -3.17
CA GLY A 264 -2.69 -1.41 -2.56
C GLY A 264 -3.86 -1.41 -3.56
N GLU A 265 -3.64 -1.88 -4.79
CA GLU A 265 -4.62 -1.92 -5.88
C GLU A 265 -5.36 -3.28 -5.90
N LEU A 266 -6.31 -3.46 -4.99
CA LEU A 266 -6.95 -4.76 -4.72
C LEU A 266 -7.74 -5.29 -5.91
N GLY A 267 -8.52 -4.44 -6.60
CA GLY A 267 -9.32 -4.86 -7.77
C GLY A 267 -8.45 -5.37 -8.92
N LYS A 268 -7.24 -4.81 -9.09
CA LYS A 268 -6.25 -5.32 -10.07
C LYS A 268 -5.64 -6.64 -9.62
N ALA A 269 -5.30 -6.77 -8.34
CA ALA A 269 -4.77 -8.01 -7.77
C ALA A 269 -5.79 -9.16 -7.89
N ALA A 270 -7.09 -8.89 -7.69
CA ALA A 270 -8.15 -9.88 -7.91
C ALA A 270 -8.31 -10.26 -9.39
N ALA A 271 -8.22 -9.30 -10.31
CA ALA A 271 -8.35 -9.55 -11.75
C ALA A 271 -7.14 -10.33 -12.34
N ALA A 272 -5.94 -10.15 -11.79
CA ALA A 272 -4.74 -10.88 -12.20
C ALA A 272 -4.70 -12.34 -11.68
N LEU A 273 -5.37 -12.61 -10.53
CA LEU A 273 -5.33 -13.88 -9.82
C LEU A 273 -5.67 -15.07 -10.74
N PRO A 274 -4.72 -16.01 -11.00
CA PRO A 274 -5.00 -17.16 -11.84
C PRO A 274 -5.94 -18.14 -11.15
N LYS A 275 -6.76 -18.83 -11.94
CA LYS A 275 -7.64 -19.90 -11.44
C LYS A 275 -6.79 -21.10 -11.01
N PRO A 276 -7.11 -21.78 -9.89
CA PRO A 276 -6.38 -22.99 -9.50
C PRO A 276 -6.71 -24.13 -10.48
N ASP A 277 -5.68 -24.67 -11.15
CA ASP A 277 -5.81 -25.81 -12.06
C ASP A 277 -5.55 -27.14 -11.33
N LYS A 278 -5.40 -28.24 -12.08
CA LYS A 278 -5.44 -29.62 -11.56
C LYS A 278 -4.23 -30.03 -10.73
N THR A 279 -3.03 -29.49 -10.97
CA THR A 279 -1.80 -29.86 -10.24
C THR A 279 -1.79 -29.35 -8.80
N GLU A 280 -1.25 -30.13 -7.87
CA GLU A 280 -1.29 -29.79 -6.44
C GLU A 280 -0.39 -28.60 -6.08
N PHE A 281 0.78 -28.50 -6.72
CA PHE A 281 1.74 -27.40 -6.54
C PHE A 281 1.15 -26.01 -6.87
N GLN A 282 0.46 -25.89 -8.02
CA GLN A 282 -0.18 -24.63 -8.42
C GLN A 282 -1.25 -24.16 -7.43
N LYS A 283 -2.04 -25.10 -6.88
CA LYS A 283 -3.09 -24.77 -5.91
C LYS A 283 -2.53 -24.10 -4.67
N ASP A 284 -1.33 -24.46 -4.24
CA ASP A 284 -0.69 -23.87 -3.05
C ASP A 284 -0.25 -22.44 -3.29
N HIS A 285 0.39 -22.16 -4.42
CA HIS A 285 0.81 -20.81 -4.77
C HIS A 285 -0.40 -19.88 -5.00
N VAL A 286 -1.46 -20.36 -5.67
CA VAL A 286 -2.71 -19.61 -5.83
C VAL A 286 -3.41 -19.40 -4.49
N ARG A 287 -3.45 -20.40 -3.61
CA ARG A 287 -4.05 -20.34 -2.26
C ARG A 287 -3.34 -19.32 -1.36
N VAL A 288 -2.01 -19.25 -1.42
CA VAL A 288 -1.21 -18.22 -0.70
C VAL A 288 -1.52 -16.82 -1.25
N ALA A 289 -1.56 -16.63 -2.57
CA ALA A 289 -1.90 -15.35 -3.18
C ALA A 289 -3.33 -14.89 -2.85
N THR A 290 -4.29 -15.81 -2.87
CA THR A 290 -5.71 -15.57 -2.51
C THR A 290 -5.82 -15.12 -1.05
N ARG A 291 -5.08 -15.77 -0.15
CA ARG A 291 -5.05 -15.40 1.27
C ARG A 291 -4.42 -14.01 1.47
N ALA A 292 -3.28 -13.73 0.83
CA ALA A 292 -2.63 -12.42 0.92
C ALA A 292 -3.54 -11.28 0.41
N LEU A 293 -4.33 -11.54 -0.64
CA LEU A 293 -5.35 -10.61 -1.15
C LEU A 293 -6.49 -10.38 -0.14
N ALA A 294 -6.97 -11.41 0.55
CA ALA A 294 -7.97 -11.28 1.61
C ALA A 294 -7.43 -10.53 2.84
N ASP A 295 -6.24 -10.90 3.34
CA ASP A 295 -5.57 -10.24 4.48
C ASP A 295 -5.31 -8.74 4.17
N ALA A 296 -5.02 -8.40 2.90
CA ALA A 296 -4.87 -7.02 2.43
C ALA A 296 -6.21 -6.26 2.32
N ALA A 297 -7.29 -6.91 1.86
CA ALA A 297 -8.63 -6.31 1.82
C ALA A 297 -9.16 -5.99 3.22
N ASP A 298 -8.94 -6.88 4.18
CA ASP A 298 -9.24 -6.67 5.61
C ASP A 298 -8.47 -5.47 6.17
N LYS A 299 -7.18 -5.34 5.84
CA LYS A 299 -6.34 -4.18 6.22
C LYS A 299 -6.87 -2.88 5.63
N ARG A 300 -7.17 -2.87 4.32
CA ARG A 300 -7.66 -1.70 3.58
C ARG A 300 -9.06 -1.28 4.03
N THR A 301 -9.90 -2.22 4.45
CA THR A 301 -11.21 -1.95 5.07
C THR A 301 -11.06 -1.26 6.43
N ARG A 302 -10.09 -1.69 7.26
CA ARG A 302 -9.77 -0.99 8.53
C ARG A 302 -9.20 0.41 8.30
N GLU A 303 -8.38 0.61 7.26
CA GLU A 303 -7.88 1.93 6.85
C GLU A 303 -9.03 2.84 6.39
N ALA A 304 -9.93 2.34 5.54
CA ALA A 304 -11.11 3.08 5.09
C ALA A 304 -12.07 3.43 6.24
N ARG A 305 -12.18 2.56 7.25
CA ARG A 305 -12.95 2.86 8.47
C ARG A 305 -12.36 4.06 9.22
N ALA A 306 -11.05 4.07 9.44
CA ALA A 306 -10.35 5.19 10.08
C ALA A 306 -10.43 6.49 9.26
N MET A 307 -10.43 6.40 7.91
CA MET A 307 -10.70 7.54 7.03
C MET A 307 -12.12 8.08 7.23
N LEU A 308 -13.14 7.21 7.27
CA LEU A 308 -14.54 7.60 7.47
C LEU A 308 -14.78 8.23 8.85
N ASP A 309 -14.30 7.60 9.92
CA ASP A 309 -14.39 8.13 11.28
C ASP A 309 -13.60 9.45 11.43
N GLY A 310 -12.54 9.64 10.62
CA GLY A 310 -11.78 10.89 10.48
C GLY A 310 -12.35 11.93 9.50
N GLY A 311 -13.56 11.70 8.95
CA GLY A 311 -14.23 12.63 8.03
C GLY A 311 -13.67 12.69 6.60
N GLN A 312 -12.73 11.82 6.24
CA GLN A 312 -12.15 11.71 4.89
C GLN A 312 -13.06 10.86 3.99
N LEU A 313 -14.24 11.41 3.65
CA LEU A 313 -15.32 10.65 3.01
C LEU A 313 -14.95 10.07 1.64
N ASP A 314 -14.40 10.89 0.73
CA ASP A 314 -14.09 10.48 -0.64
C ASP A 314 -12.93 9.46 -0.67
N PRO A 315 -11.83 9.61 0.12
CA PRO A 315 -10.85 8.55 0.31
C PRO A 315 -11.44 7.26 0.89
N ALA A 316 -12.28 7.33 1.92
CA ALA A 316 -12.92 6.14 2.51
C ALA A 316 -13.80 5.39 1.49
N LYS A 317 -14.54 6.13 0.66
CA LYS A 317 -15.31 5.56 -0.46
C LYS A 317 -14.37 4.93 -1.51
N ALA A 318 -13.37 5.65 -1.99
CA ALA A 318 -12.45 5.15 -3.03
C ALA A 318 -11.70 3.87 -2.61
N VAL A 319 -11.28 3.77 -1.33
CA VAL A 319 -10.65 2.55 -0.81
C VAL A 319 -11.64 1.40 -0.71
N THR A 320 -12.89 1.64 -0.30
CA THR A 320 -13.91 0.58 -0.25
C THR A 320 -14.42 0.17 -1.63
N ASP A 321 -14.45 1.07 -2.62
CA ASP A 321 -14.74 0.71 -4.02
C ASP A 321 -13.69 -0.27 -4.58
N ASP A 322 -12.40 -0.07 -4.28
CA ASP A 322 -11.31 -1.00 -4.64
C ASP A 322 -11.38 -2.34 -3.89
N VAL A 323 -11.73 -2.33 -2.59
CA VAL A 323 -12.01 -3.57 -1.83
C VAL A 323 -13.19 -4.34 -2.44
N LEU A 324 -14.28 -3.66 -2.80
CA LEU A 324 -15.48 -4.29 -3.36
C LEU A 324 -15.29 -4.76 -4.81
N ALA A 325 -14.38 -4.14 -5.57
CA ALA A 325 -13.95 -4.66 -6.87
C ALA A 325 -13.20 -5.99 -6.76
N ALA A 326 -12.48 -6.23 -5.65
CA ALA A 326 -11.83 -7.51 -5.36
C ALA A 326 -12.76 -8.54 -4.69
N PHE A 327 -13.58 -8.08 -3.75
CA PHE A 327 -14.49 -8.90 -2.94
C PHE A 327 -15.90 -8.29 -2.92
N PRO A 328 -16.74 -8.56 -3.95
CA PRO A 328 -18.08 -7.98 -4.06
C PRO A 328 -19.04 -8.27 -2.91
N ASP A 329 -18.71 -9.18 -1.99
CA ASP A 329 -19.49 -9.51 -0.79
C ASP A 329 -18.79 -9.19 0.55
N HIS A 330 -17.73 -8.38 0.53
CA HIS A 330 -17.09 -7.92 1.76
C HIS A 330 -18.00 -7.00 2.58
N ARG A 331 -18.68 -7.57 3.58
CA ARG A 331 -19.74 -6.93 4.40
C ARG A 331 -19.35 -5.56 4.94
N ASP A 332 -18.19 -5.45 5.59
CA ASP A 332 -17.79 -4.22 6.26
C ASP A 332 -17.40 -3.12 5.26
N ALA A 333 -16.82 -3.49 4.12
CA ALA A 333 -16.53 -2.57 3.03
C ALA A 333 -17.82 -2.03 2.40
N LYS A 334 -18.87 -2.85 2.22
CA LYS A 334 -20.21 -2.37 1.78
C LYS A 334 -20.74 -1.31 2.73
N LEU A 335 -20.76 -1.60 4.03
CA LEU A 335 -21.28 -0.70 5.06
C LEU A 335 -20.53 0.64 5.10
N ILE A 336 -19.19 0.61 5.04
CA ILE A 336 -18.35 1.82 5.02
C ILE A 336 -18.55 2.62 3.73
N ASN A 337 -18.68 1.94 2.58
CA ASN A 337 -18.94 2.59 1.28
C ASN A 337 -20.30 3.30 1.25
N GLU A 338 -21.36 2.63 1.72
CA GLU A 338 -22.70 3.19 1.83
C GLU A 338 -22.74 4.39 2.78
N GLN A 339 -22.08 4.29 3.95
CA GLN A 339 -21.97 5.41 4.90
C GLN A 339 -21.21 6.60 4.31
N ALA A 340 -20.08 6.35 3.63
CA ALA A 340 -19.33 7.39 2.93
C ALA A 340 -20.16 8.04 1.80
N ALA A 341 -20.85 7.25 0.98
CA ALA A 341 -21.70 7.74 -0.10
C ALA A 341 -22.88 8.59 0.40
N GLN A 342 -23.51 8.18 1.50
CA GLN A 342 -24.59 8.95 2.15
C GLN A 342 -24.06 10.27 2.73
N ALA A 343 -22.89 10.25 3.38
CA ALA A 343 -22.26 11.44 3.95
C ALA A 343 -21.80 12.42 2.85
N ILE A 344 -21.24 11.94 1.73
CA ILE A 344 -20.92 12.72 0.54
C ILE A 344 -22.20 13.38 -0.01
N THR A 345 -23.27 12.59 -0.18
CA THR A 345 -24.57 13.09 -0.67
C THR A 345 -25.14 14.19 0.25
N GLN A 346 -24.95 14.09 1.56
CA GLN A 346 -25.39 15.13 2.52
C GLN A 346 -24.47 16.37 2.54
N ARG A 347 -23.15 16.19 2.39
CA ARG A 347 -22.15 17.26 2.28
C ARG A 347 -22.40 18.12 1.04
N ASP A 348 -22.66 17.46 -0.09
CA ASP A 348 -22.75 18.07 -1.42
C ASP A 348 -24.20 18.44 -1.79
N ALA A 349 -25.16 18.21 -0.88
CA ALA A 349 -26.55 18.60 -1.06
C ALA A 349 -26.69 20.14 -1.22
N PRO A 350 -27.36 20.64 -2.27
CA PRO A 350 -27.58 22.06 -2.44
C PRO A 350 -28.45 22.59 -1.28
N ARG A 351 -27.98 23.63 -0.59
CA ARG A 351 -28.72 24.22 0.53
C ARG A 351 -30.11 24.69 0.06
N PRO A 352 -31.20 24.37 0.78
CA PRO A 352 -32.54 24.74 0.36
C PRO A 352 -32.68 26.27 0.29
N VAL A 353 -32.91 26.79 -0.92
CA VAL A 353 -33.10 28.23 -1.15
C VAL A 353 -34.49 28.61 -0.66
N PHE A 354 -34.56 29.16 0.55
CA PHE A 354 -35.81 29.55 1.18
C PHE A 354 -36.39 30.80 0.50
N GLN A 355 -37.22 30.59 -0.53
CA GLN A 355 -37.95 31.68 -1.18
C GLN A 355 -39.01 32.22 -0.21
N GLY A 356 -38.71 33.37 0.41
CA GLY A 356 -39.69 34.12 1.19
C GLY A 356 -40.86 34.63 0.34
N PRO A 357 -41.93 35.15 0.97
CA PRO A 357 -43.02 35.79 0.24
C PRO A 357 -42.48 36.92 -0.65
N ALA A 358 -43.09 37.09 -1.83
CA ALA A 358 -42.64 38.08 -2.81
C ALA A 358 -42.51 39.48 -2.18
N PRO A 359 -41.42 40.23 -2.47
CA PRO A 359 -41.15 41.52 -1.83
C PRO A 359 -42.30 42.51 -2.10
N LYS A 360 -42.64 43.31 -1.09
CA LYS A 360 -43.82 44.18 -1.15
C LYS A 360 -43.57 45.27 -2.21
N PRO A 361 -44.54 45.61 -3.07
CA PRO A 361 -44.33 46.55 -4.18
C PRO A 361 -43.80 47.95 -3.80
N TRP A 362 -43.89 48.34 -2.53
CA TRP A 362 -43.40 49.61 -1.98
C TRP A 362 -42.07 49.52 -1.21
N GLU A 363 -41.54 48.33 -0.91
CA GLU A 363 -40.29 48.18 -0.15
C GLU A 363 -39.11 48.92 -0.82
N PRO A 364 -38.86 48.76 -2.14
CA PRO A 364 -37.82 49.52 -2.85
C PRO A 364 -37.97 51.05 -2.79
N ALA A 365 -39.19 51.57 -2.58
CA ALA A 365 -39.42 52.99 -2.38
C ALA A 365 -39.04 53.45 -0.96
N VAL A 366 -39.39 52.65 0.05
CA VAL A 366 -39.00 52.91 1.45
C VAL A 366 -37.48 52.88 1.60
N GLU A 367 -36.79 52.00 0.86
CA GLU A 367 -35.32 51.95 0.84
C GLU A 367 -34.70 53.22 0.25
N ARG A 368 -35.10 53.61 -0.97
CA ARG A 368 -34.62 54.86 -1.60
C ARG A 368 -34.89 56.08 -0.74
N TYR A 369 -36.07 56.17 -0.13
CA TYR A 369 -36.41 57.23 0.82
C TYR A 369 -35.46 57.23 2.04
N ARG A 370 -35.18 56.06 2.62
CA ARG A 370 -34.27 55.90 3.77
C ARG A 370 -32.86 56.42 3.47
N ASP A 371 -32.38 56.19 2.25
CA ASP A 371 -31.06 56.61 1.77
C ASP A 371 -31.00 58.08 1.31
N GLY A 372 -32.17 58.70 1.08
CA GLY A 372 -32.34 60.12 0.71
C GLY A 372 -32.72 60.37 -0.75
N ASP A 373 -32.91 59.34 -1.58
CA ASP A 373 -33.45 59.48 -2.95
C ASP A 373 -34.97 59.62 -2.93
N MET A 374 -35.40 60.83 -2.57
CA MET A 374 -36.81 61.23 -2.54
C MET A 374 -37.50 61.08 -3.90
N SER A 375 -36.77 61.38 -4.98
CA SER A 375 -37.23 61.31 -6.37
C SER A 375 -37.54 59.88 -6.82
N GLY A 376 -36.61 58.96 -6.63
CA GLY A 376 -36.78 57.56 -6.99
C GLY A 376 -37.79 56.85 -6.10
N ALA A 377 -37.90 57.20 -4.81
CA ALA A 377 -38.96 56.72 -3.94
C ALA A 377 -40.35 57.10 -4.47
N VAL A 378 -40.58 58.37 -4.81
CA VAL A 378 -41.83 58.86 -5.41
C VAL A 378 -42.11 58.19 -6.76
N ALA A 379 -41.10 57.99 -7.61
CA ALA A 379 -41.27 57.32 -8.90
C ALA A 379 -41.76 55.86 -8.75
N ILE A 380 -41.21 55.10 -7.81
CA ILE A 380 -41.62 53.71 -7.53
C ILE A 380 -43.05 53.69 -6.97
N LEU A 381 -43.40 54.61 -6.06
CA LEU A 381 -44.76 54.68 -5.50
C LEU A 381 -45.81 55.05 -6.54
N ASN A 382 -45.49 55.95 -7.48
CA ASN A 382 -46.35 56.26 -8.62
C ASN A 382 -46.57 55.03 -9.53
N ALA A 383 -45.57 54.15 -9.68
CA ALA A 383 -45.71 52.92 -10.45
C ALA A 383 -46.58 51.84 -9.73
N CYS A 384 -46.69 51.87 -8.40
CA CYS A 384 -47.45 50.87 -7.63
C CYS A 384 -48.77 51.39 -7.01
N MET A 385 -49.07 52.70 -7.04
CA MET A 385 -50.29 53.28 -6.44
C MET A 385 -51.61 52.76 -7.02
N ALA A 386 -51.61 52.27 -8.28
CA ALA A 386 -52.76 51.63 -8.90
C ALA A 386 -52.93 50.14 -8.50
N LYS A 387 -51.89 49.52 -7.93
CA LYS A 387 -51.85 48.09 -7.59
C LYS A 387 -51.95 47.82 -6.09
N ALA A 388 -51.54 48.78 -5.24
CA ALA A 388 -51.61 48.64 -3.78
C ALA A 388 -51.99 49.97 -3.11
N PRO A 389 -53.01 50.01 -2.22
CA PRO A 389 -53.41 51.24 -1.54
C PRO A 389 -52.32 51.79 -0.61
N GLN A 390 -51.46 50.91 -0.08
CA GLN A 390 -50.30 51.30 0.74
C GLN A 390 -49.30 52.18 -0.03
N CYS A 391 -49.15 51.98 -1.36
CA CYS A 391 -48.30 52.86 -2.18
C CYS A 391 -48.87 54.30 -2.23
N LYS A 392 -50.19 54.45 -2.33
CA LYS A 392 -50.86 55.76 -2.28
C LYS A 392 -50.73 56.42 -0.90
N LYS A 393 -50.80 55.64 0.19
CA LYS A 393 -50.58 56.14 1.56
C LYS A 393 -49.15 56.67 1.74
N LEU A 394 -48.15 55.85 1.41
CA LEU A 394 -46.73 56.22 1.52
C LEU A 394 -46.38 57.43 0.66
N LEU A 395 -46.94 57.54 -0.56
CA LEU A 395 -46.75 58.69 -1.44
C LEU A 395 -47.23 60.00 -0.79
N GLY A 396 -48.37 59.96 -0.10
CA GLY A 396 -48.87 61.10 0.67
C GLY A 396 -47.95 61.48 1.84
N GLN A 397 -47.56 60.50 2.66
CA GLN A 397 -46.67 60.70 3.80
C GLN A 397 -45.30 61.27 3.36
N MET A 398 -44.70 60.71 2.31
CA MET A 398 -43.46 61.21 1.72
C MET A 398 -43.63 62.63 1.18
N THR A 399 -44.71 62.93 0.44
CA THR A 399 -44.95 64.28 -0.08
C THR A 399 -45.08 65.31 1.05
N GLU A 400 -45.77 64.96 2.14
CA GLU A 400 -45.87 65.82 3.32
C GLU A 400 -44.51 66.02 4.02
N PHE A 401 -43.75 64.94 4.23
CA PHE A 401 -42.38 65.02 4.77
C PHE A 401 -41.49 65.95 3.93
N GLY A 402 -41.50 65.79 2.60
CA GLY A 402 -40.69 66.60 1.69
C GLY A 402 -41.06 68.09 1.72
N ASN A 403 -42.34 68.42 1.92
CA ASN A 403 -42.79 69.81 2.06
C ASN A 403 -42.38 70.43 3.40
N LEU A 404 -42.37 69.67 4.49
CA LEU A 404 -41.82 70.11 5.77
C LEU A 404 -40.29 70.26 5.70
N TYR A 405 -39.59 69.28 5.12
CA TYR A 405 -38.12 69.24 5.02
C TYR A 405 -37.56 70.41 4.18
N LYS A 406 -38.25 70.82 3.10
CA LYS A 406 -37.92 72.04 2.34
C LYS A 406 -37.95 73.33 3.16
N ARG A 407 -38.71 73.35 4.26
CA ARG A 407 -38.91 74.51 5.15
C ARG A 407 -38.29 74.29 6.54
N LEU A 408 -37.36 73.35 6.66
CA LEU A 408 -36.76 72.90 7.93
C LEU A 408 -36.21 74.04 8.81
N GLU A 409 -35.75 75.14 8.20
CA GLU A 409 -35.22 76.31 8.91
C GLU A 409 -36.33 77.23 9.47
N ASP A 410 -37.55 77.16 8.91
CA ASP A 410 -38.74 77.89 9.36
C ASP A 410 -39.67 77.03 10.25
N LEU A 411 -39.34 75.76 10.52
CA LEU A 411 -40.21 74.86 11.26
C LEU A 411 -40.24 75.20 12.76
N ASP A 412 -41.44 75.35 13.29
CA ASP A 412 -41.67 75.38 14.73
C ASP A 412 -41.53 73.96 15.36
N ALA A 413 -41.57 73.89 16.69
CA ALA A 413 -41.44 72.62 17.40
C ALA A 413 -42.54 71.60 17.02
N LYS A 414 -43.74 72.05 16.62
CA LYS A 414 -44.84 71.18 16.14
C LYS A 414 -44.59 70.69 14.71
N GLY A 415 -44.13 71.55 13.81
CA GLY A 415 -43.74 71.18 12.45
C GLY A 415 -42.60 70.17 12.41
N LEU A 416 -41.56 70.37 13.23
CA LEU A 416 -40.43 69.43 13.33
C LEU A 416 -40.85 68.08 13.92
N SER A 417 -41.59 68.07 15.03
CA SER A 417 -42.04 66.81 15.63
C SER A 417 -42.95 66.01 14.68
N LYS A 418 -43.77 66.70 13.86
CA LYS A 418 -44.51 66.07 12.76
C LYS A 418 -43.59 65.51 11.66
N LEU A 419 -42.55 66.24 11.25
CA LEU A 419 -41.54 65.77 10.27
C LEU A 419 -40.86 64.47 10.76
N LEU A 420 -40.43 64.43 12.01
CA LEU A 420 -39.75 63.27 12.60
C LEU A 420 -40.71 62.09 12.88
N ALA A 421 -42.00 62.35 13.07
CA ALA A 421 -43.04 61.31 13.15
C ALA A 421 -43.31 60.67 11.77
N LEU A 422 -43.51 61.49 10.74
CA LEU A 422 -43.72 61.02 9.36
C LEU A 422 -42.58 60.13 8.89
N ASP A 423 -41.32 60.47 9.21
CA ASP A 423 -40.18 59.63 8.85
C ASP A 423 -40.25 58.23 9.47
N LYS A 424 -40.62 58.12 10.75
CA LYS A 424 -40.77 56.84 11.45
C LYS A 424 -41.91 56.01 10.86
N ASP A 425 -43.03 56.64 10.52
CA ASP A 425 -44.19 56.00 9.89
C ASP A 425 -43.92 55.53 8.44
N ILE A 426 -42.95 56.14 7.75
CA ILE A 426 -42.51 55.75 6.40
C ILE A 426 -41.47 54.61 6.45
N THR A 427 -40.64 54.57 7.51
CA THR A 427 -39.43 53.72 7.59
C THR A 427 -39.53 52.54 8.56
N ASP A 428 -40.71 52.27 9.12
CA ASP A 428 -40.91 51.31 10.22
C ASP A 428 -39.91 51.55 11.38
N ASN A 429 -39.88 52.80 11.86
CA ASN A 429 -38.99 53.32 12.91
C ASN A 429 -37.47 53.31 12.61
N ARG A 430 -37.02 53.13 11.35
CA ARG A 430 -35.60 53.17 10.97
C ARG A 430 -35.21 54.54 10.36
N PRO A 431 -34.77 55.53 11.17
CA PRO A 431 -34.70 56.93 10.75
C PRO A 431 -33.87 57.15 9.48
N SER A 432 -34.44 57.85 8.50
CA SER A 432 -33.79 58.12 7.21
C SER A 432 -32.57 59.04 7.34
N LYS A 433 -31.74 59.07 6.30
CA LYS A 433 -30.65 60.04 6.16
C LYS A 433 -31.16 61.49 6.23
N MET A 434 -32.34 61.76 5.67
CA MET A 434 -32.97 63.08 5.72
C MET A 434 -33.42 63.44 7.14
N ALA A 435 -34.09 62.53 7.85
CA ALA A 435 -34.55 62.80 9.21
C ALA A 435 -33.39 62.92 10.22
N ARG A 436 -32.27 62.21 10.04
CA ARG A 436 -31.04 62.45 10.83
C ARG A 436 -30.50 63.85 10.61
N ASN A 437 -30.38 64.29 9.35
CA ASN A 437 -29.95 65.65 9.02
C ASN A 437 -30.90 66.72 9.59
N ALA A 438 -32.21 66.46 9.56
CA ALA A 438 -33.22 67.31 10.18
C ALA A 438 -33.08 67.37 11.71
N GLY A 439 -32.86 66.21 12.34
CA GLY A 439 -32.60 66.06 13.77
C GLY A 439 -31.42 66.90 14.25
N THR A 440 -30.23 66.72 13.66
CA THR A 440 -29.02 67.47 14.04
C THR A 440 -29.17 68.98 13.80
N ARG A 441 -29.80 69.41 12.69
CA ARG A 441 -30.09 70.82 12.43
C ARG A 441 -31.03 71.42 13.49
N ALA A 442 -32.11 70.73 13.83
CA ALA A 442 -33.06 71.19 14.83
C ALA A 442 -32.50 71.13 16.26
N ALA A 443 -31.69 70.11 16.59
CA ALA A 443 -30.97 70.03 17.85
C ALA A 443 -30.03 71.23 18.02
N THR A 444 -29.37 71.67 16.95
CA THR A 444 -28.56 72.90 16.94
C THR A 444 -29.40 74.16 17.22
N ILE A 445 -30.61 74.26 16.63
CA ILE A 445 -31.53 75.39 16.87
C ILE A 445 -32.02 75.40 18.33
N PHE A 446 -32.51 74.28 18.83
CA PHE A 446 -32.95 74.16 20.21
C PHE A 446 -31.81 74.34 21.22
N TYR A 447 -30.60 73.85 20.92
CA TYR A 447 -29.43 74.09 21.76
C TYR A 447 -29.09 75.58 21.87
N LYS A 448 -29.15 76.34 20.77
CA LYS A 448 -29.02 77.82 20.81
C LYS A 448 -30.13 78.48 21.63
N GLY A 449 -31.36 77.98 21.53
CA GLY A 449 -32.47 78.42 22.39
C GLY A 449 -32.22 78.12 23.87
N ALA A 450 -31.66 76.96 24.19
CA ALA A 450 -31.33 76.53 25.55
C ALA A 450 -30.19 77.37 26.15
N THR A 451 -29.11 77.64 25.41
CA THR A 451 -28.01 78.50 25.89
C THR A 451 -28.47 79.95 26.10
N ALA A 452 -29.28 80.51 25.20
CA ALA A 452 -29.85 81.85 25.36
C ALA A 452 -30.79 81.93 26.58
N ALA A 453 -31.70 80.96 26.75
CA ALA A 453 -32.59 80.89 27.92
C ALA A 453 -31.80 80.72 29.23
N LYS A 454 -30.76 79.87 29.24
CA LYS A 454 -29.85 79.66 30.39
C LYS A 454 -29.12 80.95 30.77
N ALA A 455 -28.60 81.69 29.78
CA ALA A 455 -27.92 82.98 30.00
C ALA A 455 -28.88 84.06 30.52
N ALA A 456 -30.15 84.05 30.09
CA ALA A 456 -31.20 84.94 30.57
C ALA A 456 -31.87 84.49 31.89
N GLY A 457 -31.35 83.45 32.57
CA GLY A 457 -31.94 82.90 33.80
C GLY A 457 -33.31 82.24 33.64
N GLN A 458 -33.79 82.02 32.42
CA GLN A 458 -35.09 81.39 32.12
C GLN A 458 -35.00 79.87 32.20
N TRP A 459 -34.72 79.33 33.40
CA TRP A 459 -34.33 77.93 33.59
C TRP A 459 -35.34 76.93 33.02
N SER A 460 -36.64 77.06 33.32
CA SER A 460 -37.68 76.15 32.78
C SER A 460 -37.65 76.05 31.26
N ARG A 461 -37.47 77.19 30.58
CA ARG A 461 -37.34 77.29 29.13
C ARG A 461 -36.02 76.73 28.60
N ALA A 462 -34.93 76.86 29.37
CA ALA A 462 -33.65 76.23 29.05
C ALA A 462 -33.72 74.70 29.11
N MET A 463 -34.39 74.14 30.13
CA MET A 463 -34.65 72.70 30.26
C MET A 463 -35.56 72.21 29.13
N GLU A 464 -36.65 72.93 28.82
CA GLU A 464 -37.56 72.63 27.71
C GLU A 464 -36.81 72.53 26.36
N TYR A 465 -36.01 73.54 26.02
CA TYR A 465 -35.20 73.54 24.80
C TYR A 465 -34.11 72.45 24.81
N ALA A 466 -33.43 72.21 25.93
CA ALA A 466 -32.40 71.15 26.01
C ALA A 466 -33.01 69.75 25.84
N ARG A 467 -34.19 69.47 26.42
CA ARG A 467 -34.92 68.21 26.18
C ARG A 467 -35.36 68.07 24.72
N ARG A 468 -35.84 69.15 24.08
CA ARG A 468 -36.17 69.14 22.64
C ARG A 468 -34.95 68.90 21.75
N ALA A 469 -33.77 69.42 22.12
CA ALA A 469 -32.54 69.14 21.39
C ALA A 469 -32.19 67.64 21.42
N LEU A 470 -32.28 67.00 22.58
CA LEU A 470 -32.06 65.54 22.70
C LEU A 470 -33.18 64.69 22.07
N GLN A 471 -34.40 65.22 21.96
CA GLN A 471 -35.49 64.57 21.23
C GLN A 471 -35.26 64.57 19.71
N ALA A 472 -34.57 65.60 19.19
CA ALA A 472 -34.20 65.72 17.77
C ALA A 472 -32.88 64.97 17.44
N ASP A 473 -31.90 65.01 18.35
CA ASP A 473 -30.63 64.28 18.26
C ASP A 473 -30.20 63.77 19.66
N PRO A 474 -30.45 62.49 19.98
CA PRO A 474 -30.08 61.91 21.27
C PRO A 474 -28.58 61.92 21.58
N GLY A 475 -27.72 62.12 20.59
CA GLY A 475 -26.27 62.22 20.74
C GLY A 475 -25.75 63.64 21.03
N HIS A 476 -26.64 64.65 21.07
CA HIS A 476 -26.25 66.07 21.10
C HIS A 476 -25.63 66.51 22.44
N ALA A 477 -24.32 66.25 22.61
CA ALA A 477 -23.55 66.44 23.84
C ALA A 477 -23.76 67.78 24.55
N GLY A 478 -23.84 68.90 23.82
CA GLY A 478 -24.08 70.22 24.41
C GLY A 478 -25.43 70.33 25.15
N ALA A 479 -26.46 69.60 24.70
CA ALA A 479 -27.76 69.57 25.35
C ALA A 479 -27.76 68.65 26.58
N THR A 480 -27.08 67.49 26.49
CA THR A 480 -26.80 66.62 27.64
C THR A 480 -26.10 67.39 28.76
N ASN A 481 -25.08 68.19 28.42
CA ASN A 481 -24.33 69.00 29.37
C ASN A 481 -25.23 70.04 30.06
N ILE A 482 -26.07 70.78 29.32
CA ILE A 482 -27.02 71.74 29.91
C ILE A 482 -27.96 71.04 30.91
N ILE A 483 -28.53 69.88 30.58
CA ILE A 483 -29.41 69.14 31.50
C ILE A 483 -28.64 68.66 32.73
N SER A 484 -27.41 68.19 32.57
CA SER A 484 -26.54 67.73 33.67
C SER A 484 -26.19 68.87 34.64
N GLU A 485 -25.73 70.01 34.12
CA GLU A 485 -25.46 71.22 34.91
C GLU A 485 -26.70 71.71 35.66
N MET A 486 -27.86 71.68 35.01
CA MET A 486 -29.12 72.12 35.62
C MET A 486 -29.61 71.16 36.71
N LYS A 487 -29.47 69.84 36.54
CA LYS A 487 -29.75 68.84 37.58
C LYS A 487 -28.85 69.04 38.80
N THR A 488 -27.55 69.26 38.60
CA THR A 488 -26.60 69.55 39.67
C THR A 488 -26.98 70.83 40.43
N LYS A 489 -27.19 71.95 39.72
CA LYS A 489 -27.60 73.21 40.34
C LYS A 489 -28.94 73.11 41.07
N ALA A 490 -29.90 72.34 40.54
CA ALA A 490 -31.19 72.10 41.20
C ALA A 490 -31.05 71.26 42.48
N LYS A 491 -30.16 70.25 42.49
CA LYS A 491 -29.81 69.50 43.70
C LYS A 491 -29.19 70.41 44.77
N ASP A 492 -28.22 71.24 44.39
CA ASP A 492 -27.54 72.15 45.33
C ASP A 492 -28.50 73.19 45.92
N LEU A 493 -29.39 73.74 45.07
CA LEU A 493 -30.44 74.67 45.48
C LEU A 493 -31.49 74.00 46.37
N TYR A 494 -31.88 72.75 46.09
CA TYR A 494 -32.74 71.94 46.95
C TYR A 494 -32.12 71.74 48.33
N LEU A 495 -30.83 71.40 48.40
CA LEU A 495 -30.13 71.21 49.66
C LEU A 495 -30.03 72.52 50.46
N SER A 496 -29.75 73.66 49.79
CA SER A 496 -29.75 74.99 50.41
C SER A 496 -31.13 75.45 50.91
N ALA A 497 -32.21 75.04 50.24
CA ALA A 497 -33.58 75.27 50.71
C ALA A 497 -33.90 74.36 51.91
N TYR A 498 -33.55 73.08 51.81
CA TYR A 498 -33.83 72.06 52.81
C TYR A 498 -33.11 72.31 54.15
N SER A 499 -31.92 72.92 54.14
CA SER A 499 -31.19 73.29 55.35
C SER A 499 -31.76 74.48 56.13
N ILE A 500 -32.64 75.29 55.52
CA ILE A 500 -33.26 76.47 56.16
C ILE A 500 -34.80 76.40 56.24
N LYS A 501 -35.42 75.36 55.68
CA LYS A 501 -36.89 75.21 55.57
C LYS A 501 -37.68 75.36 56.87
N ASP A 502 -37.07 75.02 58.01
CA ASP A 502 -37.71 75.02 59.34
C ASP A 502 -37.33 76.28 60.16
N SER A 503 -36.34 77.06 59.71
CA SER A 503 -35.77 78.22 60.43
C SER A 503 -35.94 79.56 59.70
N ALA A 504 -36.11 79.54 58.38
CA ALA A 504 -36.45 80.67 57.52
C ALA A 504 -37.30 80.15 56.34
N PRO A 505 -38.57 79.72 56.58
CA PRO A 505 -39.42 79.11 55.56
C PRO A 505 -39.70 80.06 54.37
N GLU A 506 -39.76 81.37 54.61
CA GLU A 506 -39.89 82.43 53.61
C GLU A 506 -38.70 82.49 52.63
N ASP A 507 -37.47 82.19 53.08
CA ASP A 507 -36.27 82.08 52.23
C ASP A 507 -36.14 80.70 51.57
N ALA A 508 -36.75 79.66 52.15
CA ALA A 508 -36.74 78.30 51.60
C ALA A 508 -37.74 78.12 50.45
N LEU A 509 -38.95 78.68 50.58
CA LEU A 509 -40.03 78.57 49.60
C LEU A 509 -39.66 79.02 48.17
N PRO A 510 -39.03 80.19 47.93
CA PRO A 510 -38.61 80.58 46.58
C PRO A 510 -37.57 79.63 46.00
N LYS A 511 -36.61 79.17 46.80
CA LYS A 511 -35.61 78.19 46.35
C LYS A 511 -36.23 76.85 45.94
N PHE A 512 -37.24 76.36 46.67
CA PHE A 512 -37.97 75.16 46.24
C PHE A 512 -38.78 75.39 44.95
N LYS A 513 -39.40 76.57 44.78
CA LYS A 513 -40.10 76.94 43.53
C LYS A 513 -39.13 77.00 42.35
N ASP A 514 -37.92 77.55 42.54
CA ASP A 514 -36.87 77.54 41.54
C ASP A 514 -36.47 76.10 41.15
N VAL A 515 -36.24 75.20 42.12
CA VAL A 515 -35.91 73.78 41.84
C VAL A 515 -36.97 73.11 40.97
N VAL A 516 -38.26 73.30 41.28
CA VAL A 516 -39.38 72.81 40.45
C VAL A 516 -39.32 73.39 39.03
N SER A 517 -38.99 74.68 38.89
CA SER A 517 -38.84 75.31 37.56
C SER A 517 -37.60 74.81 36.78
N MET A 518 -36.53 74.41 37.49
CA MET A 518 -35.25 73.99 36.90
C MET A 518 -35.24 72.52 36.45
N THR A 519 -36.17 71.70 36.93
CA THR A 519 -36.16 70.23 36.77
C THR A 519 -37.42 69.73 36.05
N PRO A 520 -37.35 68.60 35.33
CA PRO A 520 -38.53 67.99 34.75
C PRO A 520 -39.35 67.18 35.79
N PRO A 521 -40.65 66.92 35.58
CA PRO A 521 -41.49 66.17 36.52
C PRO A 521 -41.04 64.73 36.81
N ASP A 522 -40.26 64.13 35.90
CA ASP A 522 -39.62 62.83 36.06
C ASP A 522 -38.32 62.86 36.90
N ASP A 523 -37.94 64.00 37.47
CA ASP A 523 -36.77 64.13 38.35
C ASP A 523 -37.09 63.99 39.84
N GLU A 524 -36.21 63.31 40.58
CA GLU A 524 -36.32 63.10 42.03
C GLU A 524 -36.40 64.42 42.81
N TYR A 525 -35.60 65.42 42.43
CA TYR A 525 -35.58 66.72 43.12
C TYR A 525 -36.78 67.59 42.76
N HIS A 526 -37.40 67.41 41.59
CA HIS A 526 -38.65 68.08 41.23
C HIS A 526 -39.77 67.70 42.20
N GLN A 527 -40.02 66.39 42.35
CA GLN A 527 -41.10 65.84 43.17
C GLN A 527 -40.90 66.17 44.66
N LYS A 528 -39.65 66.07 45.14
CA LYS A 528 -39.27 66.47 46.50
C LYS A 528 -39.45 67.97 46.74
N ALA A 529 -39.02 68.83 45.81
CA ALA A 529 -39.20 70.28 45.94
C ALA A 529 -40.67 70.68 45.90
N GLN A 530 -41.46 70.13 44.97
CA GLN A 530 -42.91 70.38 44.87
C GLN A 530 -43.63 70.04 46.19
N THR A 531 -43.28 68.90 46.82
CA THR A 531 -43.82 68.50 48.13
C THR A 531 -43.54 69.55 49.22
N TRP A 532 -42.40 70.25 49.18
CA TRP A 532 -42.10 71.34 50.12
C TRP A 532 -42.76 72.67 49.72
N VAL A 533 -42.89 72.98 48.42
CA VAL A 533 -43.68 74.14 47.94
C VAL A 533 -45.14 74.03 48.42
N GLU A 534 -45.75 72.86 48.31
CA GLU A 534 -47.14 72.62 48.73
C GLU A 534 -47.33 72.66 50.26
N LYS A 535 -46.29 72.38 51.04
CA LYS A 535 -46.31 72.46 52.51
C LYS A 535 -46.05 73.87 53.04
N LEU A 536 -45.16 74.62 52.39
CA LEU A 536 -44.76 75.98 52.77
C LEU A 536 -45.60 77.07 52.09
N SER A 537 -46.62 76.70 51.30
CA SER A 537 -47.63 77.62 50.71
C SER A 537 -49.03 77.40 51.32
N ARG A 538 -49.11 76.80 52.51
CA ARG A 538 -50.32 76.62 53.32
C ARG A 538 -50.15 77.31 54.66
#